data_AF-M1EG27-F1
#
_entry.id   AF-M1EG27-F1
#
_cell.length_a   1.000
_cell.length_b   1.000
_cell.length_c   1.000
_cell.angle_alpha   90.00
_cell.angle_beta   90.00
_cell.angle_gamma   90.00
#
_symmetry.space_group_name_H-M   'P 1'
#
loop_
_entity.id
_entity.type
_entity.pdbx_description
1 polymer ?
#
loop_
_entity_poly.entity_id
_entity_poly.type
_entity_poly.pdbx_seq_one_letter_code
_entity_poly.pdbx_strand_id
1 'polypeptide(L)'
;SNVSRYAEFKNITRILAFREGRVEQVPCSRADVFNSKQLTMVEKRMLMKFLTFCMEYEKHPDQYKAYEEITFSEYLKTQKLTPSLQYFVLHSIAMTSEKASNTI
;
A
#
# COMPACT_ATOMS: atom_id res chain seq x y z
N SER A 1 21.10 6.23 24.18
CA SER A 1 21.96 5.28 23.45
C SER A 1 23.05 5.97 22.61
N ASN A 2 22.84 7.15 22.00
CA ASN A 2 23.86 7.88 21.18
C ASN A 2 24.49 7.09 20.01
N VAL A 3 24.04 5.87 19.72
CA VAL A 3 24.56 5.01 18.65
C VAL A 3 24.45 5.65 17.26
N SER A 4 23.49 6.56 17.05
CA SER A 4 23.34 7.30 15.80
C SER A 4 24.54 8.17 15.44
N ARG A 5 25.43 8.50 16.39
CA ARG A 5 26.67 9.24 16.11
C ARG A 5 27.72 8.42 15.35
N TYR A 6 27.53 7.11 15.24
CA TYR A 6 28.46 6.18 14.58
C TYR A 6 27.95 5.67 13.23
N ALA A 7 26.85 6.22 12.72
CA ALA A 7 26.27 5.82 11.45
C ALA A 7 25.80 7.04 10.66
N GLU A 8 26.01 6.99 9.34
CA GLU A 8 25.43 7.92 8.39
C GLU A 8 24.31 7.23 7.60
N PHE A 9 23.32 8.00 7.15
CA PHE A 9 22.17 7.48 6.43
C PHE A 9 22.01 8.20 5.10
N LYS A 10 21.60 7.43 4.08
CA LYS A 10 21.22 7.95 2.77
C LYS A 10 19.77 7.59 2.50
N ASN A 11 19.02 8.57 2.00
CA ASN A 11 17.61 8.38 1.70
C ASN A 11 17.42 7.46 0.49
N ILE A 12 16.42 6.58 0.59
CA ILE A 12 15.88 5.85 -0.55
C ILE A 12 15.10 6.86 -1.40
N THR A 13 15.38 6.90 -2.69
CA THR A 13 14.80 7.88 -3.62
C THR A 13 13.65 7.33 -4.45
N ARG A 14 13.52 6.00 -4.55
CA ARG A 14 12.54 5.33 -5.40
C ARG A 14 12.11 3.99 -4.81
N ILE A 15 10.82 3.68 -4.94
CA ILE A 15 10.26 2.35 -4.72
C ILE A 15 9.89 1.77 -6.09
N LEU A 16 10.27 0.52 -6.33
CA LEU A 16 10.09 -0.15 -7.61
C LEU A 16 9.23 -1.40 -7.42
N ALA A 17 8.35 -1.67 -8.38
CA ALA A 17 7.58 -2.90 -8.49
C ALA A 17 7.93 -3.63 -9.79
N PHE A 18 7.85 -4.96 -9.77
CA PHE A 18 8.04 -5.77 -10.97
C PHE A 18 6.69 -6.29 -11.46
N ARG A 19 6.28 -5.86 -12.66
CA ARG A 19 5.00 -6.23 -13.25
C ARG A 19 5.13 -6.44 -14.74
N GLU A 20 4.50 -7.49 -15.25
CA GLU A 20 4.44 -7.79 -16.69
C GLU A 20 5.84 -7.81 -17.37
N GLY A 21 6.83 -8.33 -16.64
CA GLY A 21 8.22 -8.42 -17.12
C GLY A 21 9.02 -7.10 -17.04
N ARG A 22 8.47 -6.04 -16.44
CA ARG A 22 9.08 -4.70 -16.36
C ARG A 22 9.23 -4.25 -14.92
N VAL A 23 10.33 -3.53 -14.66
CA VAL A 23 10.54 -2.81 -13.41
C VAL A 23 9.98 -1.41 -13.56
N GLU A 24 9.02 -1.04 -12.72
CA GLU A 24 8.32 0.24 -12.78
C GLU A 24 8.36 0.96 -11.44
N GLN A 25 8.38 2.30 -11.47
CA GLN A 25 8.39 3.10 -10.26
C GLN A 25 6.98 3.26 -9.70
N VAL A 26 6.81 2.94 -8.41
CA VAL A 26 5.53 3.04 -7.72
C VAL A 26 5.35 4.48 -7.22
N PRO A 27 4.14 5.06 -7.34
CA PRO A 27 3.84 6.35 -6.72
C PRO A 27 3.94 6.28 -5.18
N CYS A 28 4.76 7.15 -4.57
CA CYS A 28 5.02 7.12 -3.12
C CYS A 28 4.47 8.34 -2.37
N SER A 29 3.89 9.30 -3.08
CA SER A 29 3.32 10.52 -2.50
C SER A 29 2.00 10.90 -3.17
N ARG A 30 1.24 11.80 -2.54
CA ARG A 30 0.04 12.39 -3.16
C ARG A 30 0.36 13.03 -4.52
N ALA A 31 1.51 13.69 -4.62
CA ALA A 31 1.96 14.30 -5.87
C ALA A 31 2.28 13.23 -6.94
N ASP A 32 2.92 12.13 -6.55
CA ASP A 32 3.23 11.03 -7.49
C ASP A 32 1.95 10.33 -7.95
N VAL A 33 0.99 10.10 -7.05
CA VAL A 33 -0.33 9.53 -7.41
C VAL A 33 -1.03 10.46 -8.39
N PHE A 34 -0.99 11.77 -8.16
CA PHE A 34 -1.56 12.76 -9.07
C PHE A 34 -0.89 12.76 -10.44
N ASN A 35 0.45 12.71 -10.48
CA ASN A 35 1.24 12.74 -11.72
C ASN A 35 1.34 11.39 -12.44
N SER A 36 0.96 10.29 -11.80
CA SER A 36 1.03 8.95 -12.39
C SER A 36 0.19 8.85 -13.66
N LYS A 37 0.81 8.39 -14.75
CA LYS A 37 0.14 8.09 -16.02
C LYS A 37 -0.41 6.65 -16.06
N GLN A 38 0.02 5.81 -15.12
CA GLN A 38 -0.35 4.40 -15.05
C GLN A 38 -1.68 4.17 -14.33
N LEU A 39 -2.09 5.12 -13.47
CA LEU A 39 -3.34 5.06 -12.74
C LEU A 39 -4.40 5.92 -13.41
N THR A 40 -5.60 5.37 -13.58
CA THR A 40 -6.75 6.15 -14.03
C THR A 40 -7.20 7.15 -12.95
N MET A 41 -7.97 8.16 -13.32
CA MET A 41 -8.52 9.14 -12.35
C MET A 41 -9.38 8.48 -11.27
N VAL A 42 -10.08 7.40 -11.61
CA VAL A 42 -10.90 6.63 -10.67
C VAL A 42 -10.01 5.85 -9.70
N GLU A 43 -8.97 5.18 -10.20
CA GLU A 43 -8.02 4.45 -9.36
C GLU A 43 -7.26 5.36 -8.39
N LYS A 44 -6.87 6.56 -8.84
CA LYS A 44 -6.25 7.57 -7.95
C LYS A 44 -7.16 7.92 -6.77
N ARG A 45 -8.46 8.10 -7.01
CA ARG A 45 -9.45 8.37 -5.96
C ARG A 45 -9.64 7.18 -5.02
N MET A 46 -9.72 5.96 -5.57
CA MET A 46 -9.85 4.72 -4.79
C MET A 46 -8.65 4.53 -3.86
N LEU A 47 -7.44 4.67 -4.41
CA LEU A 47 -6.20 4.53 -3.65
C LEU A 47 -6.10 5.56 -2.52
N MET A 48 -6.29 6.84 -2.82
CA MET A 48 -6.23 7.89 -1.80
C MET A 48 -7.28 7.68 -0.70
N LYS A 49 -8.50 7.30 -1.07
CA LYS A 49 -9.57 7.01 -0.09
C LYS A 49 -9.17 5.85 0.82
N PHE A 50 -8.64 4.77 0.26
CA PHE A 50 -8.23 3.59 1.03
C PHE A 50 -7.05 3.91 1.95
N LEU A 51 -6.02 4.63 1.47
CA LEU A 51 -4.88 5.04 2.30
C LEU A 51 -5.30 5.98 3.44
N THR A 52 -6.24 6.90 3.19
CA THR A 52 -6.80 7.75 4.26
C THR A 52 -7.52 6.90 5.31
N PHE A 53 -8.28 5.89 4.90
CA PHE A 53 -8.86 4.92 5.83
C PHE A 53 -7.77 4.18 6.62
N CYS A 54 -6.72 3.66 5.98
CA CYS A 54 -5.63 2.95 6.66
C CYS A 54 -4.94 3.80 7.73
N MET A 55 -4.83 5.12 7.55
CA MET A 55 -4.25 6.03 8.55
C MET A 55 -5.13 6.19 9.80
N GLU A 56 -6.42 5.90 9.71
CA GLU A 56 -7.39 6.08 10.78
C GLU A 56 -8.19 4.78 11.06
N TYR A 57 -7.64 3.63 10.67
CA TYR A 57 -8.40 2.38 10.64
C TYR A 57 -8.96 2.02 12.03
N GLU A 58 -8.20 2.26 13.10
CA GLU A 58 -8.62 2.03 14.49
C GLU A 58 -9.92 2.74 14.89
N LYS A 59 -10.23 3.89 14.25
CA LYS A 59 -11.49 4.65 14.48
C LYS A 59 -12.69 4.04 13.77
N HIS A 60 -12.46 3.09 12.85
CA HIS A 60 -13.46 2.48 11.98
C HIS A 60 -13.43 0.94 12.04
N PRO A 61 -13.60 0.35 13.25
CA PRO A 61 -13.56 -1.10 13.43
C PRO A 61 -14.65 -1.84 12.64
N ASP A 62 -15.78 -1.19 12.38
CA ASP A 62 -16.88 -1.71 11.58
C ASP A 62 -16.47 -2.09 10.14
N GLN A 63 -15.40 -1.49 9.61
CA GLN A 63 -14.97 -1.70 8.23
C GLN A 63 -14.03 -2.89 8.04
N TYR A 64 -13.38 -3.38 9.09
CA TYR A 64 -12.39 -4.46 8.98
C TYR A 64 -12.60 -5.61 9.98
N LYS A 65 -13.29 -5.41 11.11
CA LYS A 65 -13.38 -6.43 12.18
C LYS A 65 -13.92 -7.78 11.71
N ALA A 66 -14.85 -7.77 10.77
CA ALA A 66 -15.40 -9.00 10.19
C ALA A 66 -14.36 -9.83 9.40
N TYR A 67 -13.18 -9.26 9.15
CA TYR A 67 -12.12 -9.82 8.31
C TYR A 67 -10.81 -10.03 9.08
N GLU A 68 -10.81 -9.98 10.42
CA GLU A 68 -9.60 -10.18 11.24
C GLU A 68 -8.95 -11.55 11.02
N GLU A 69 -9.78 -12.59 10.87
CA GLU A 69 -9.34 -13.99 10.73
C GLU A 69 -8.94 -14.36 9.29
N ILE A 70 -9.06 -13.44 8.32
CA ILE A 70 -8.66 -13.68 6.94
C ILE A 70 -7.36 -12.94 6.62
N THR A 71 -6.72 -13.37 5.54
CA THR A 71 -5.48 -12.74 5.08
C THR A 71 -5.74 -11.32 4.59
N PHE A 72 -4.73 -10.44 4.72
CA PHE A 72 -4.83 -9.07 4.22
C PHE A 72 -5.07 -9.04 2.70
N SER A 73 -4.52 -9.99 1.95
CA SER A 73 -4.79 -10.14 0.52
C SER A 73 -6.27 -10.41 0.23
N GLU A 74 -6.92 -11.27 1.02
CA GLU A 74 -8.36 -11.54 0.89
C GLU A 74 -9.21 -10.35 1.32
N TYR A 75 -8.83 -9.64 2.39
CA TYR A 75 -9.47 -8.40 2.79
C TYR A 75 -9.42 -7.36 1.67
N LEU A 76 -8.27 -7.15 1.01
CA LEU A 76 -8.15 -6.20 -0.09
C LEU A 76 -9.08 -6.52 -1.28
N LYS A 77 -9.44 -7.80 -1.48
CA LYS A 77 -10.40 -8.22 -2.51
C LYS A 77 -11.84 -7.84 -2.18
N THR A 78 -12.19 -7.69 -0.89
CA THR A 78 -13.53 -7.23 -0.48
C THR A 78 -13.66 -5.70 -0.55
N GLN A 79 -12.53 -5.00 -0.63
CA GLN A 79 -12.49 -3.55 -0.76
C GLN A 79 -12.77 -3.09 -2.19
N LYS A 80 -13.19 -1.83 -2.33
CA LYS A 80 -13.38 -1.17 -3.62
C LYS A 80 -12.02 -0.77 -4.22
N LEU A 81 -11.20 -1.76 -4.57
CA LEU A 81 -9.88 -1.62 -5.18
C LEU A 81 -9.80 -2.48 -6.44
N THR A 82 -9.18 -1.97 -7.51
CA THR A 82 -8.87 -2.78 -8.68
C THR A 82 -7.75 -3.79 -8.36
N PRO A 83 -7.62 -4.91 -9.08
CA PRO A 83 -6.53 -5.87 -8.85
C PRO A 83 -5.15 -5.22 -8.90
N SER A 84 -4.97 -4.21 -9.77
CA SER A 84 -3.74 -3.42 -9.85
C SER A 84 -3.46 -2.66 -8.54
N LEU A 85 -4.47 -2.03 -7.95
CA LEU A 85 -4.31 -1.30 -6.69
C LEU A 85 -4.10 -2.25 -5.51
N GLN A 86 -4.79 -3.38 -5.48
CA GLN A 86 -4.58 -4.42 -4.46
C GLN A 86 -3.11 -4.89 -4.48
N TYR A 87 -2.56 -5.16 -5.67
CA TYR A 87 -1.16 -5.53 -5.85
C TYR A 87 -0.20 -4.45 -5.32
N PHE A 88 -0.42 -3.17 -5.66
CA PHE A 88 0.42 -2.08 -5.17
C PHE A 88 0.36 -1.94 -3.64
N VAL A 89 -0.84 -1.99 -3.07
CA VAL A 89 -1.03 -1.87 -1.62
C VAL A 89 -0.34 -3.02 -0.89
N LEU A 90 -0.54 -4.26 -1.36
CA LEU A 90 0.02 -5.45 -0.73
C LEU A 90 1.56 -5.48 -0.82
N HIS A 91 2.10 -5.33 -2.02
CA HIS A 91 3.53 -5.59 -2.26
C HIS A 91 4.42 -4.35 -2.15
N SER A 92 3.90 -3.16 -2.44
CA SER A 92 4.71 -1.93 -2.47
C SER A 92 4.53 -1.04 -1.23
N ILE A 93 3.47 -1.25 -0.44
CA ILE A 93 3.19 -0.46 0.78
C ILE A 93 3.25 -1.36 2.01
N ALA A 94 2.37 -2.36 2.10
CA ALA A 94 2.34 -3.27 3.24
C ALA A 94 3.59 -4.17 3.28
N MET A 95 4.14 -4.51 2.10
CA MET A 95 5.30 -5.39 1.94
C MET A 95 5.10 -6.74 2.63
N THR A 96 3.87 -7.26 2.60
CA THR A 96 3.50 -8.54 3.18
C THR A 96 3.27 -9.59 2.10
N SER A 97 3.38 -10.86 2.48
CA SER A 97 3.07 -11.97 1.57
C SER A 97 1.58 -12.27 1.57
N GLU A 98 1.04 -12.74 0.44
CA GLU A 98 -0.38 -13.05 0.28
C GLU A 98 -0.92 -14.06 1.29
N LYS A 99 -0.07 -14.96 1.80
CA LYS A 99 -0.49 -16.13 2.59
C LYS A 99 -0.17 -16.06 4.07
N ALA A 100 0.65 -15.11 4.52
CA ALA A 100 1.21 -15.15 5.87
C ALA A 100 0.72 -14.04 6.80
N SER A 101 0.09 -12.99 6.26
CA SER A 101 -0.30 -11.83 7.05
C SER A 101 -1.81 -11.74 7.15
N ASN A 102 -2.31 -11.90 8.38
CA ASN A 102 -3.69 -11.59 8.74
C ASN A 102 -3.95 -10.09 8.55
N THR A 103 -5.23 -9.71 8.53
CA THR A 103 -5.63 -8.33 8.29
C THR A 103 -5.18 -7.36 9.40
N ILE A 104 -4.89 -7.87 10.61
CA ILE A 104 -4.28 -7.15 11.75
C ILE A 104 -3.18 -8.00 12.38
#